data_AF-Q18IF6-F1
#
_entry.id   AF-Q18IF6-F1
#
_cell.length_a   1.000
_cell.length_b   1.000
_cell.length_c   1.000
_cell.angle_alpha   90.00
_cell.angle_beta   90.00
_cell.angle_gamma   90.00
#
_symmetry.space_group_name_H-M   'P 1'
#
loop_
_entity.id
_entity.type
_entity.pdbx_description
1 polymer ?
#
loop_
_entity_poly.entity_id
_entity_poly.type
_entity_poly.pdbx_seq_one_letter_code
_entity_poly.pdbx_strand_id
1 'polypeptide(L)'
;MSSSTLVDFIRNLLDVALGEFAFAGELLHDFECLDTAQIGTAPTTVASTFDFQFEPHPDHPTVVHHNSGQIEIDGLIMTRRGGKRILLVIEAKRGRGRKLAKHRIGYPTLAAEMSLSLTVDQLVPVYLRAHTVDGDDDMIRYSIYECSDIPIGETQPCLTGLSVINDHHYEVRLG
;
A
#
# COMPACT_ATOMS: atom_id res chain seq x y z
N MET A 1 25.22 -8.89 19.82
CA MET A 1 23.86 -9.39 19.51
C MET A 1 23.97 -10.26 18.26
N SER A 2 23.33 -11.43 18.22
CA SER A 2 23.43 -12.34 17.06
C SER A 2 22.57 -11.85 15.90
N SER A 3 23.03 -12.06 14.67
CA SER A 3 22.35 -11.73 13.40
C SER A 3 20.87 -12.20 13.34
N SER A 4 20.51 -13.24 14.11
CA SER A 4 19.12 -13.72 14.23
C SER A 4 18.16 -12.73 14.91
N THR A 5 18.61 -11.91 15.86
CA THR A 5 17.75 -11.01 16.65
C THR A 5 17.35 -9.75 15.89
N LEU A 6 18.17 -9.31 14.93
CA LEU A 6 17.91 -8.12 14.10
C LEU A 6 16.94 -8.43 12.95
N VAL A 7 17.06 -9.61 12.35
CA VAL A 7 16.10 -10.15 11.38
C VAL A 7 14.74 -10.40 12.03
N ASP A 8 14.72 -10.81 13.31
CA ASP A 8 13.48 -10.96 14.08
C ASP A 8 12.88 -9.60 14.51
N PHE A 9 13.69 -8.55 14.67
CA PHE A 9 13.24 -7.17 14.88
C PHE A 9 12.59 -6.58 13.61
N ILE A 10 13.18 -6.81 12.44
CA ILE A 10 12.60 -6.46 11.13
C ILE A 10 11.41 -7.38 10.76
N ARG A 11 11.35 -8.62 11.31
CA ARG A 11 10.12 -9.44 11.31
C ARG A 11 9.00 -8.77 12.07
N ASN A 12 9.23 -8.42 13.33
CA ASN A 12 8.25 -7.71 14.14
C ASN A 12 7.87 -6.33 13.61
N LEU A 13 8.74 -5.63 12.86
CA LEU A 13 8.43 -4.31 12.27
C LEU A 13 7.49 -4.34 11.06
N LEU A 14 7.32 -5.53 10.47
CA LEU A 14 6.44 -5.80 9.35
C LEU A 14 5.20 -6.59 9.81
N ASP A 15 5.28 -7.31 10.94
CA ASP A 15 4.14 -7.96 11.61
C ASP A 15 3.37 -6.99 12.55
N VAL A 16 4.07 -6.02 13.15
CA VAL A 16 3.52 -4.75 13.65
C VAL A 16 3.71 -3.78 12.49
N ALA A 17 2.84 -3.81 11.48
CA ALA A 17 3.08 -3.24 10.15
C ALA A 17 3.74 -1.82 10.08
N LEU A 18 3.75 -1.07 11.17
CA LEU A 18 3.80 0.37 11.21
C LEU A 18 4.32 0.94 12.56
N GLY A 19 5.24 0.26 13.25
CA GLY A 19 5.77 0.77 14.53
C GLY A 19 6.50 2.12 14.43
N GLU A 20 7.09 2.42 13.26
CA GLU A 20 7.84 3.66 13.02
C GLU A 20 7.57 4.23 11.62
N PHE A 21 6.30 4.47 11.27
CA PHE A 21 5.96 5.26 10.08
C PHE A 21 6.36 6.76 10.20
N ALA A 22 7.16 7.15 11.20
CA ALA A 22 7.87 8.43 11.22
C ALA A 22 8.88 8.51 10.05
N PHE A 23 9.53 7.39 9.73
CA PHE A 23 10.41 7.29 8.57
C PHE A 23 9.63 7.30 7.26
N ALA A 24 8.40 6.80 7.27
CA ALA A 24 7.53 6.86 6.11
C ALA A 24 6.84 8.22 5.94
N GLY A 25 6.66 9.02 6.99
CA GLY A 25 6.34 10.44 6.85
C GLY A 25 7.41 11.19 6.07
N GLU A 26 8.70 10.86 6.29
CA GLU A 26 9.83 11.40 5.53
C GLU A 26 10.00 10.76 4.15
N LEU A 27 9.84 9.43 3.99
CA LEU A 27 9.84 8.77 2.67
C LEU A 27 8.62 9.18 1.81
N LEU A 28 7.48 9.52 2.42
CA LEU A 28 6.29 10.01 1.75
C LEU A 28 6.29 11.54 1.61
N HIS A 29 7.17 12.25 2.31
CA HIS A 29 7.38 13.68 2.06
C HIS A 29 7.94 13.91 0.64
N ASP A 30 8.78 12.97 0.18
CA ASP A 30 9.31 12.93 -1.19
C ASP A 30 8.35 12.28 -2.21
N PHE A 31 7.23 11.71 -1.75
CA PHE A 31 6.05 11.53 -2.60
C PHE A 31 5.52 12.93 -2.90
N GLU A 32 6.02 13.52 -3.99
CA GLU A 32 5.72 14.88 -4.42
C GLU A 32 4.26 15.27 -4.11
N CYS A 33 4.11 16.33 -3.31
CA CYS A 33 2.86 17.07 -3.05
C CYS A 33 1.99 16.66 -1.84
N LEU A 34 2.45 15.88 -0.85
CA LEU A 34 1.70 15.78 0.41
C LEU A 34 1.72 17.10 1.19
N ASP A 35 0.56 17.53 1.69
CA ASP A 35 0.45 18.77 2.47
C ASP A 35 1.07 18.54 3.86
N THR A 36 2.30 19.04 4.05
CA THR A 36 3.23 18.86 5.19
C THR A 36 2.66 18.99 6.61
N ALA A 37 1.45 19.50 6.79
CA ALA A 37 0.91 19.86 8.09
C ALA A 37 -0.05 18.83 8.72
N GLN A 38 -0.58 17.86 7.97
CA GLN A 38 -1.66 16.99 8.49
C GLN A 38 -1.64 15.57 7.88
N ILE A 39 -0.61 14.78 8.19
CA ILE A 39 -0.75 13.31 8.11
C ILE A 39 -1.71 12.90 9.23
N GLY A 40 -2.93 12.54 8.86
CA GLY A 40 -4.09 12.60 9.74
C GLY A 40 -4.26 11.40 10.68
N THR A 41 -3.58 10.28 10.47
CA THR A 41 -3.75 9.10 11.31
C THR A 41 -2.50 8.22 11.29
N ALA A 42 -2.21 7.62 12.44
CA ALA A 42 -1.34 6.46 12.49
C ALA A 42 -1.94 5.38 11.57
N PRO A 43 -1.11 4.73 10.76
CA PRO A 43 -1.60 3.70 9.89
C PRO A 43 -2.17 2.53 10.70
N THR A 44 -3.21 1.90 10.17
CA THR A 44 -3.88 0.76 10.81
C THR A 44 -3.92 -0.42 9.85
N THR A 45 -3.58 -1.60 10.34
CA THR A 45 -3.84 -2.86 9.65
C THR A 45 -5.32 -3.20 9.82
N VAL A 46 -5.97 -3.65 8.76
CA VAL A 46 -7.40 -4.02 8.79
C VAL A 46 -7.55 -5.42 8.22
N ALA A 47 -8.13 -6.33 9.00
CA ALA A 47 -8.53 -7.65 8.52
C ALA A 47 -10.04 -7.81 8.72
N SER A 48 -10.79 -7.98 7.63
CA SER A 48 -12.24 -8.18 7.68
C SER A 48 -12.72 -8.94 6.45
N THR A 49 -14.02 -9.23 6.40
CA THR A 49 -14.70 -9.78 5.23
C THR A 49 -15.40 -8.68 4.47
N PHE A 50 -15.26 -8.67 3.15
CA PHE A 50 -15.86 -7.66 2.28
C PHE A 50 -16.66 -8.29 1.14
N ASP A 51 -17.60 -7.51 0.62
CA ASP A 51 -18.40 -7.84 -0.55
C ASP A 51 -18.21 -6.72 -1.58
N PHE A 52 -17.76 -7.07 -2.78
CA PHE A 52 -17.67 -6.13 -3.90
C PHE A 52 -17.67 -6.84 -5.25
N GLN A 53 -17.90 -6.06 -6.29
CA GLN A 53 -17.86 -6.51 -7.68
C GLN A 53 -16.73 -5.79 -8.39
N PHE A 54 -16.08 -6.47 -9.32
CA PHE A 54 -15.02 -5.88 -10.13
C PHE A 54 -14.93 -6.57 -11.48
N GLU A 55 -14.30 -5.89 -12.44
CA GLU A 55 -13.91 -6.50 -13.70
C GLU A 55 -12.41 -6.85 -13.68
N PRO A 56 -12.04 -8.09 -13.98
CA PRO A 56 -10.63 -8.46 -14.01
C PRO A 56 -9.91 -7.81 -15.20
N HIS A 57 -10.59 -7.65 -16.33
CA HIS A 57 -9.97 -7.18 -17.59
C HIS A 57 -10.98 -6.40 -18.45
N PRO A 58 -10.60 -5.25 -19.05
CA PRO A 58 -11.55 -4.43 -19.79
C PRO A 58 -12.03 -5.11 -21.09
N ASP A 59 -11.15 -5.86 -21.77
CA ASP A 59 -11.49 -6.55 -23.03
C ASP A 59 -12.28 -7.86 -22.81
N HIS A 60 -12.47 -8.26 -21.56
CA HIS A 60 -13.24 -9.45 -21.19
C HIS A 60 -14.18 -9.08 -20.04
N PRO A 61 -15.27 -8.32 -20.32
CA PRO A 61 -16.17 -7.80 -19.31
C PRO A 61 -16.96 -8.95 -18.68
N THR A 62 -16.34 -9.55 -17.67
CA THR A 62 -16.92 -10.55 -16.79
C THR A 62 -16.90 -9.96 -15.40
N VAL A 63 -18.09 -9.70 -14.86
CA VAL A 63 -18.22 -9.24 -13.49
C VAL A 63 -17.90 -10.39 -12.56
N VAL A 64 -16.89 -10.20 -11.71
CA VAL A 64 -16.53 -11.14 -10.66
C VAL A 64 -17.06 -10.59 -9.34
N HIS A 65 -17.64 -11.49 -8.54
CA HIS A 65 -18.14 -11.18 -7.21
C HIS A 65 -17.17 -11.70 -6.16
N HIS A 66 -16.63 -10.80 -5.36
CA HIS A 66 -15.97 -11.15 -4.10
C HIS A 66 -17.05 -11.20 -3.03
N ASN A 67 -17.36 -12.39 -2.51
CA ASN A 67 -18.48 -12.61 -1.59
C ASN A 67 -17.97 -13.01 -0.20
N SER A 68 -18.11 -12.11 0.76
CA SER A 68 -17.71 -12.25 2.17
C SER A 68 -16.29 -12.81 2.33
N GLY A 69 -15.40 -12.45 1.40
CA GLY A 69 -14.04 -12.97 1.39
C GLY A 69 -13.15 -12.13 2.31
N GLN A 70 -12.24 -12.80 3.00
CA GLN A 70 -11.27 -12.14 3.87
C GLN A 70 -10.26 -11.34 3.07
N ILE A 71 -10.05 -10.10 3.48
CA ILE A 71 -8.99 -9.23 2.97
C ILE A 71 -8.27 -8.62 4.15
N GLU A 72 -6.95 -8.65 4.06
CA GLU A 72 -6.03 -7.96 4.95
C GLU A 72 -5.47 -6.75 4.20
N ILE A 73 -5.46 -5.61 4.88
CA ILE A 73 -4.89 -4.37 4.41
C ILE A 73 -3.71 -4.05 5.33
N ASP A 74 -2.50 -4.10 4.78
CA ASP A 74 -1.28 -3.93 5.59
C ASP A 74 -1.21 -2.55 6.23
N GLY A 75 -1.66 -1.50 5.53
CA GLY A 75 -1.77 -0.16 6.09
C GLY A 75 -2.75 0.76 5.38
N LEU A 76 -3.36 1.67 6.16
CA LEU A 76 -4.23 2.74 5.69
C LEU A 76 -3.76 4.08 6.23
N ILE A 77 -3.53 5.08 5.38
CA ILE A 77 -3.11 6.43 5.82
C ILE A 77 -4.03 7.49 5.26
N MET A 78 -4.70 8.22 6.14
CA MET A 78 -5.40 9.44 5.77
C MET A 78 -4.43 10.61 5.73
N THR A 79 -4.38 11.32 4.61
CA THR A 79 -3.53 12.52 4.46
C THR A 79 -4.17 13.53 3.50
N ARG A 80 -3.44 14.58 3.14
CA ARG A 80 -3.85 15.53 2.09
C ARG A 80 -2.77 15.69 1.02
N ARG A 81 -3.22 15.91 -0.22
CA ARG A 81 -2.38 16.23 -1.39
C ARG A 81 -3.04 17.35 -2.17
N GLY A 82 -2.41 18.53 -2.22
CA GLY A 82 -2.98 19.69 -2.93
C GLY A 82 -4.37 20.09 -2.40
N GLY A 83 -4.56 20.06 -1.09
CA GLY A 83 -5.83 20.37 -0.42
C GLY A 83 -6.89 19.26 -0.46
N LYS A 84 -6.71 18.22 -1.28
CA LYS A 84 -7.60 17.06 -1.34
C LYS A 84 -7.28 16.07 -0.23
N ARG A 85 -8.28 15.55 0.45
CA ARG A 85 -8.15 14.46 1.41
C ARG A 85 -8.00 13.14 0.67
N ILE A 86 -6.87 12.48 0.84
CA ILE A 86 -6.57 11.23 0.17
C ILE A 86 -6.38 10.11 1.20
N LEU A 87 -6.75 8.89 0.82
CA LEU A 87 -6.48 7.68 1.58
C LEU A 87 -5.44 6.86 0.82
N LEU A 88 -4.26 6.67 1.42
CA LEU A 88 -3.27 5.72 0.93
C LEU A 88 -3.66 4.33 1.41
N VAL A 89 -3.73 3.37 0.50
CA VAL A 89 -3.94 1.95 0.80
C VAL A 89 -2.65 1.21 0.51
N ILE A 90 -2.03 0.64 1.53
CA ILE A 90 -0.69 0.09 1.46
C ILE A 90 -0.76 -1.44 1.44
N GLU A 91 -0.07 -2.03 0.46
CA GLU A 91 0.28 -3.46 0.42
C GLU A 91 1.81 -3.56 0.50
N ALA A 92 2.32 -4.24 1.52
CA ALA A 92 3.73 -4.40 1.80
C ALA A 92 4.20 -5.82 1.47
N LYS A 93 5.36 -5.94 0.81
CA LYS A 93 5.93 -7.25 0.46
C LYS A 93 7.42 -7.33 0.70
N ARG A 94 7.85 -8.51 1.16
CA ARG A 94 9.28 -8.87 1.21
C ARG A 94 9.77 -9.51 -0.08
N GLY A 95 11.05 -9.29 -0.34
CA GLY A 95 11.83 -10.04 -1.32
C GLY A 95 11.83 -9.41 -2.70
N ARG A 96 12.64 -10.00 -3.57
CA ARG A 96 12.92 -9.46 -4.90
C ARG A 96 11.73 -9.65 -5.85
N GLY A 97 11.62 -8.75 -6.82
CA GLY A 97 10.62 -8.84 -7.89
C GLY A 97 10.11 -7.48 -8.32
N ARG A 98 9.94 -7.29 -9.63
CA ARG A 98 9.48 -6.01 -10.21
C ARG A 98 7.99 -5.99 -10.55
N LYS A 99 7.34 -7.16 -10.59
CA LYS A 99 5.94 -7.25 -11.01
C LYS A 99 5.00 -6.92 -9.86
N LEU A 100 4.16 -5.91 -10.06
CA LEU A 100 3.02 -5.60 -9.22
C LEU A 100 2.03 -6.77 -9.29
N ALA A 101 1.76 -7.40 -8.15
CA ALA A 101 0.68 -8.38 -8.06
C ALA A 101 -0.63 -7.59 -7.95
N LYS A 102 -1.21 -7.17 -9.09
CA LYS A 102 -2.35 -6.24 -9.16
C LYS A 102 -3.52 -6.64 -8.24
N HIS A 103 -3.83 -7.93 -8.17
CA HIS A 103 -4.87 -8.44 -7.27
C HIS A 103 -4.57 -8.19 -5.78
N ARG A 104 -3.30 -8.24 -5.37
CA ARG A 104 -2.90 -8.05 -3.98
C ARG A 104 -3.10 -6.63 -3.48
N ILE A 105 -2.95 -5.63 -4.33
CA ILE A 105 -3.21 -4.23 -3.96
C ILE A 105 -4.63 -3.80 -4.33
N GLY A 106 -5.19 -4.36 -5.41
CA GLY A 106 -6.54 -4.04 -5.88
C GLY A 106 -7.62 -4.44 -4.89
N TYR A 107 -7.55 -5.64 -4.32
CA TYR A 107 -8.55 -6.11 -3.36
C TYR A 107 -8.59 -5.24 -2.09
N PRO A 108 -7.45 -4.95 -1.41
CA PRO A 108 -7.39 -3.96 -0.34
C PRO A 108 -7.97 -2.60 -0.71
N THR A 109 -7.69 -2.11 -1.92
CA THR A 109 -8.20 -0.80 -2.35
C THR A 109 -9.71 -0.78 -2.50
N LEU A 110 -10.29 -1.83 -3.09
CA LEU A 110 -11.75 -2.00 -3.20
C LEU A 110 -12.41 -2.19 -1.83
N ALA A 111 -11.78 -2.97 -0.94
CA ALA A 111 -12.25 -3.14 0.42
C ALA A 111 -12.23 -1.82 1.21
N ALA A 112 -11.19 -1.01 1.04
CA ALA A 112 -11.09 0.30 1.66
C ALA A 112 -12.19 1.24 1.15
N GLU A 113 -12.44 1.27 -0.16
CA GLU A 113 -13.50 2.10 -0.75
C GLU A 113 -14.89 1.76 -0.19
N MET A 114 -15.23 0.47 -0.10
CA MET A 114 -16.53 -0.01 0.38
C MET A 114 -16.75 0.16 1.88
N SER A 115 -15.72 -0.15 2.69
CA SER A 115 -15.89 -0.25 4.14
C SER A 115 -15.88 1.07 4.86
N LEU A 116 -15.25 2.06 4.25
CA LEU A 116 -14.87 3.24 4.99
C LEU A 116 -15.94 4.31 4.98
N SER A 117 -16.91 4.34 4.04
CA SER A 117 -17.87 5.46 3.90
C SER A 117 -17.18 6.83 4.07
N LEU A 118 -15.88 6.89 3.76
CA LEU A 118 -15.04 7.99 4.17
C LEU A 118 -15.30 9.10 3.17
N THR A 119 -15.50 10.30 3.66
CA THR A 119 -15.39 11.50 2.83
C THR A 119 -13.91 11.66 2.46
N VAL A 120 -13.45 10.94 1.42
CA VAL A 120 -12.13 11.07 0.79
C VAL A 120 -12.34 11.51 -0.65
N ASP A 121 -11.44 12.36 -1.12
CA ASP A 121 -11.45 12.86 -2.49
C ASP A 121 -10.73 11.90 -3.44
N GLN A 122 -9.83 11.04 -2.92
CA GLN A 122 -9.02 10.11 -3.70
C GLN A 122 -8.58 8.89 -2.88
N LEU A 123 -8.60 7.70 -3.49
CA LEU A 123 -7.95 6.49 -2.99
C LEU A 123 -6.69 6.23 -3.81
N VAL A 124 -5.54 6.14 -3.13
CA VAL A 124 -4.24 5.96 -3.76
C VAL A 124 -3.65 4.61 -3.32
N PRO A 125 -3.61 3.60 -4.20
CA PRO A 125 -2.96 2.35 -3.89
C PRO A 125 -1.43 2.51 -3.91
N VAL A 126 -0.79 2.02 -2.86
CA VAL A 126 0.66 2.10 -2.66
C VAL A 126 1.21 0.70 -2.42
N TYR A 127 2.16 0.30 -3.26
CA TYR A 127 2.87 -0.96 -3.08
C TYR A 127 4.25 -0.70 -2.47
N LEU A 128 4.51 -1.26 -1.29
CA LEU A 128 5.79 -1.16 -0.59
C LEU A 128 6.54 -2.49 -0.74
N ARG A 129 7.83 -2.44 -1.08
CA ARG A 129 8.68 -3.62 -1.14
C ARG A 129 9.99 -3.42 -0.42
N ALA A 130 10.33 -4.34 0.48
CA ALA A 130 11.61 -4.37 1.16
C ALA A 130 12.42 -5.61 0.78
N HIS A 131 13.71 -5.43 0.48
CA HIS A 131 14.65 -6.52 0.25
C HIS A 131 16.07 -6.11 0.62
N THR A 132 16.90 -7.08 1.02
CA THR A 132 18.34 -6.84 1.21
C THR A 132 19.01 -6.56 -0.13
N VAL A 133 20.04 -5.72 -0.10
CA VAL A 133 20.84 -5.37 -1.28
C VAL A 133 21.88 -6.46 -1.54
N ASP A 134 22.07 -6.82 -2.81
CA ASP A 134 23.02 -7.82 -3.23
C ASP A 134 24.43 -7.49 -2.73
N GLY A 135 24.98 -8.35 -1.87
CA GLY A 135 26.33 -8.20 -1.33
C GLY A 135 26.43 -7.35 -0.06
N ASP A 136 25.31 -6.87 0.48
CA ASP A 136 25.26 -6.15 1.76
C ASP A 136 23.98 -6.54 2.53
N ASP A 137 24.09 -7.56 3.38
CA ASP A 137 22.98 -8.05 4.21
C ASP A 137 22.57 -7.04 5.30
N ASP A 138 23.42 -6.06 5.60
CA ASP A 138 23.14 -4.96 6.52
C ASP A 138 22.48 -3.78 5.79
N MET A 139 22.19 -3.89 4.48
CA MET A 139 21.51 -2.84 3.73
C MET A 139 20.16 -3.31 3.20
N ILE A 140 19.11 -2.57 3.53
CA ILE A 140 17.74 -2.80 3.05
C ILE A 140 17.39 -1.75 2.01
N ARG A 141 16.91 -2.20 0.85
CA ARG A 141 16.25 -1.35 -0.13
C ARG A 141 14.74 -1.40 0.03
N TYR A 142 14.15 -0.24 0.25
CA TYR A 142 12.71 0.01 0.20
C TYR A 142 12.36 0.57 -1.18
N SER A 143 11.37 -0.03 -1.82
CA SER A 143 10.77 0.45 -3.07
C SER A 143 9.32 0.77 -2.83
N ILE A 144 8.91 2.01 -3.11
CA ILE A 144 7.53 2.46 -2.98
C ILE A 144 6.99 2.73 -4.38
N TYR A 145 5.84 2.16 -4.70
CA TYR A 145 5.19 2.32 -5.99
C TYR A 145 3.80 2.91 -5.78
N GLU A 146 3.58 4.14 -6.27
CA GLU A 146 2.23 4.69 -6.41
C GLU A 146 1.57 4.04 -7.61
N CYS A 147 0.37 3.51 -7.41
CA CYS A 147 -0.42 2.93 -8.47
C CYS A 147 -1.50 3.91 -8.93
N SER A 148 -1.92 3.77 -10.19
CA SER A 148 -3.07 4.49 -10.74
C SER A 148 -4.29 4.33 -9.84
N ASP A 149 -5.05 5.42 -9.69
CA ASP A 149 -6.26 5.43 -8.87
C ASP A 149 -7.28 4.37 -9.33
N ILE A 150 -8.02 3.83 -8.36
CA ILE A 150 -9.29 3.16 -8.63
C ILE A 150 -10.39 4.21 -8.43
N PRO A 151 -11.17 4.57 -9.46
CA PRO A 151 -12.20 5.59 -9.33
C PRO A 151 -13.20 5.26 -8.22
N ILE A 152 -13.45 6.23 -7.34
CA ILE A 152 -14.40 6.10 -6.23
C ILE A 152 -15.83 6.09 -6.79
N GLY A 153 -16.68 5.20 -6.27
CA GLY A 153 -18.08 5.11 -6.67
C GLY A 153 -18.31 4.46 -8.04
N GLU A 154 -17.27 3.91 -8.66
CA GLU A 154 -17.42 3.06 -9.84
C GLU A 154 -17.99 1.71 -9.43
N THR A 155 -19.06 1.28 -10.10
CA THR A 155 -19.77 0.04 -9.72
C THR A 155 -18.97 -1.23 -10.05
N GLN A 156 -18.06 -1.16 -11.01
CA GLN A 156 -17.33 -2.31 -11.58
C GLN A 156 -15.89 -1.91 -11.96
N PRO A 157 -15.07 -1.53 -10.98
CA PRO A 157 -13.70 -1.08 -11.26
C PRO A 157 -12.85 -2.19 -11.89
N CYS A 158 -11.95 -1.79 -12.79
CA CYS A 158 -11.11 -2.74 -13.52
C CYS A 158 -9.72 -2.94 -12.86
N LEU A 159 -9.42 -4.17 -12.43
CA LEU A 159 -8.15 -4.46 -11.76
C LEU A 159 -6.94 -4.51 -12.71
N THR A 160 -7.13 -4.88 -13.98
CA THR A 160 -6.02 -4.85 -14.95
C THR A 160 -5.58 -3.42 -15.28
N GLY A 161 -6.46 -2.42 -15.08
CA GLY A 161 -6.11 -1.01 -15.22
C GLY A 161 -5.04 -0.52 -14.25
N LEU A 162 -4.87 -1.20 -13.10
CA LEU A 162 -3.85 -0.85 -12.12
C LEU A 162 -2.45 -0.90 -12.72
N SER A 163 -1.75 0.22 -12.68
CA SER A 163 -0.39 0.37 -13.18
C SER A 163 0.41 1.25 -12.22
N VAL A 164 1.72 1.09 -12.18
CA VAL A 164 2.59 2.00 -11.43
C VAL A 164 2.66 3.31 -12.19
N ILE A 165 2.36 4.41 -11.51
CA ILE A 165 2.43 5.78 -12.06
C ILE A 165 3.63 6.56 -11.52
N ASN A 166 4.14 6.18 -10.34
CA ASN A 166 5.34 6.76 -9.76
C ASN A 166 6.07 5.71 -8.91
N ASP A 167 7.40 5.80 -8.82
CA ASP A 167 8.20 4.90 -8.00
C ASP A 167 9.40 5.59 -7.35
N HIS A 168 9.68 5.19 -6.11
CA HIS A 168 10.73 5.75 -5.27
C HIS A 168 11.52 4.64 -4.60
N HIS A 169 12.82 4.85 -4.42
CA HIS A 169 13.74 3.86 -3.86
C HIS A 169 14.65 4.46 -2.80
N TYR A 170 14.73 3.78 -1.66
CA TYR A 170 15.51 4.22 -0.51
C TYR A 170 16.35 3.06 -0.01
N GLU A 171 17.60 3.33 0.33
CA GLU A 171 18.51 2.35 0.93
C GLU A 171 18.83 2.77 2.36
N VAL A 172 18.65 1.84 3.28
CA VAL A 172 18.87 2.05 4.71
C VAL A 172 19.87 1.01 5.19
N ARG A 173 20.94 1.48 5.84
CA ARG A 173 21.91 0.61 6.51
C ARG A 173 21.46 0.35 7.94
N LEU A 174 21.43 -0.93 8.29
CA LEU A 174 21.22 -1.43 9.63
C LEU A 174 22.52 -1.21 10.42
N GLY A 175 22.43 -0.46 11.51
CA GLY A 175 23.56 -0.17 12.41
C GLY A 175 23.83 -1.27 13.42
#